data_AF-A0A528IZS5-F1
#
_entry.id   AF-A0A528IZS5-F1
#
_cell.length_a   1.000
_cell.length_b   1.000
_cell.length_c   1.000
_cell.angle_alpha   90.00
_cell.angle_beta   90.00
_cell.angle_gamma   90.00
#
_symmetry.space_group_name_H-M   'P 1'
#
loop_
_entity.id
_entity.type
_entity.pdbx_description
1 polymer ?
#
loop_
_entity_poly.entity_id
_entity_poly.type
_entity_poly.pdbx_seq_one_letter_code
_entity_poly.pdbx_strand_id
1 'polypeptide(L)'
;MIRRFAKSEDGAGMVEMAIVMTLLFALTLGFVDFGYALYQWNAATKAVQLGARLASISDPVATALATAAPTTTPGAPVVAAAYGPFVCTYTAGTGACSNGGTFNAANFSRIFRGDTAVTN
;
A
#
# COMPACT_ATOMS: atom_id res chain seq x y z
N MET A 1 15.77 33.17 -57.95
CA MET A 1 16.43 32.97 -56.64
C MET A 1 15.62 32.04 -55.72
N ILE A 2 14.28 32.19 -55.61
CA ILE A 2 13.40 31.36 -54.77
C ILE A 2 13.51 29.83 -55.03
N ARG A 3 13.61 29.40 -56.29
CA ARG A 3 13.78 27.97 -56.65
C ARG A 3 15.07 27.31 -56.14
N ARG A 4 16.11 28.10 -55.84
CA ARG A 4 17.41 27.58 -55.38
C ARG A 4 17.43 27.40 -53.85
N PHE A 5 16.74 28.27 -53.13
CA PHE A 5 16.46 28.09 -51.70
C PHE A 5 15.52 26.91 -51.45
N ALA A 6 14.50 26.72 -52.27
CA ALA A 6 13.59 25.57 -52.16
C ALA A 6 14.22 24.20 -52.47
N LYS A 7 15.46 24.17 -53.00
CA LYS A 7 16.21 22.96 -53.34
C LYS A 7 17.48 22.78 -52.49
N SER A 8 17.67 23.64 -51.48
CA SER A 8 18.82 23.56 -50.58
C SER A 8 18.50 22.55 -49.47
N GLU A 9 19.35 21.53 -49.33
CA GLU A 9 19.24 20.49 -48.30
C GLU A 9 20.12 20.81 -47.06
N ASP A 10 20.76 21.98 -47.05
CA ASP A 10 21.56 22.44 -45.92
C ASP A 10 20.67 22.59 -44.69
N GLY A 11 20.93 21.76 -43.67
CA GLY A 11 20.16 21.72 -42.42
C GLY A 11 19.10 20.62 -42.34
N ALA A 12 18.89 19.81 -43.39
CA ALA A 12 17.98 18.66 -43.33
C ALA A 12 18.30 17.71 -42.18
N GLY A 13 19.59 17.41 -41.95
CA GLY A 13 20.03 16.57 -40.83
C GLY A 13 19.72 17.17 -39.44
N MET A 14 19.66 18.50 -39.30
CA MET A 14 19.26 19.12 -38.03
C MET A 14 17.76 18.90 -37.75
N VAL A 15 16.92 18.95 -38.79
CA VAL A 15 15.48 18.71 -38.66
C VAL A 15 15.19 17.23 -38.38
N GLU A 16 15.87 16.32 -39.07
CA GLU A 16 15.77 14.89 -38.81
C GLU A 16 16.14 14.54 -37.37
N MET A 17 17.28 15.06 -36.87
CA MET A 17 17.68 14.84 -35.48
C MET A 17 16.74 15.48 -34.47
N ALA A 18 16.19 16.67 -34.75
CA ALA A 18 15.23 17.32 -33.85
C ALA A 18 13.97 16.46 -33.66
N ILE A 19 13.45 15.85 -34.73
CA ILE A 19 12.28 14.97 -34.67
C ILE A 19 12.60 13.70 -33.87
N VAL A 20 13.73 13.05 -34.17
CA VAL A 20 14.15 11.83 -33.48
C VAL A 20 14.41 12.09 -31.98
N MET A 21 15.09 13.18 -31.66
CA MET A 21 15.42 13.58 -30.29
C MET A 21 14.16 13.88 -29.47
N THR A 22 13.18 14.57 -30.08
CA THR A 22 11.90 14.86 -29.40
C THR A 22 11.14 13.57 -29.10
N LEU A 23 11.11 12.63 -30.04
CA LEU A 23 10.45 11.33 -29.86
C LEU A 23 11.19 10.48 -28.81
N LEU A 24 12.53 10.50 -28.83
CA LEU A 24 13.36 9.83 -27.82
C LEU A 24 13.11 10.38 -26.42
N PHE A 25 13.05 11.70 -26.26
CA PHE A 25 12.76 12.32 -24.96
C PHE A 25 11.34 12.04 -24.48
N ALA A 26 10.35 12.09 -25.37
CA ALA A 26 8.98 11.75 -25.01
C ALA A 26 8.87 10.30 -24.48
N LEU A 27 9.52 9.35 -25.16
CA LEU A 27 9.53 7.94 -24.74
C LEU A 27 10.31 7.73 -23.45
N THR A 28 11.51 8.29 -23.34
CA THR A 28 12.36 8.10 -22.15
C THR A 28 11.76 8.73 -20.90
N LEU A 29 11.26 9.97 -20.98
CA LEU A 29 10.57 10.62 -19.87
C LEU A 29 9.27 9.88 -19.52
N GLY A 30 8.50 9.44 -20.52
CA GLY A 30 7.32 8.62 -20.31
C GLY A 30 7.61 7.31 -19.59
N PHE A 31 8.72 6.63 -19.91
CA PHE A 31 9.14 5.43 -19.19
C PHE A 31 9.61 5.70 -17.76
N VAL A 32 10.24 6.86 -17.49
CA VAL A 32 10.62 7.24 -16.12
C VAL A 32 9.38 7.40 -15.25
N ASP A 33 8.37 8.14 -15.73
CA ASP A 33 7.14 8.35 -14.98
C ASP A 33 6.34 7.05 -14.80
N PHE A 34 6.22 6.25 -15.86
CA PHE A 34 5.54 4.95 -15.80
C PHE A 34 6.27 3.96 -14.87
N GLY A 35 7.60 3.92 -14.96
CA GLY A 35 8.43 3.08 -14.11
C GLY A 35 8.31 3.46 -12.62
N TYR A 36 8.26 4.76 -12.32
CA TYR A 36 8.03 5.25 -10.97
C TYR A 36 6.63 4.87 -10.45
N ALA A 37 5.59 5.01 -11.27
CA ALA A 37 4.24 4.61 -10.90
C ALA A 37 4.15 3.09 -10.61
N LEU A 38 4.78 2.26 -11.46
CA LEU A 38 4.82 0.81 -11.28
C LEU A 38 5.65 0.41 -10.05
N TYR A 39 6.74 1.11 -9.76
CA TYR A 39 7.52 0.91 -8.54
C TYR A 39 6.66 1.16 -7.30
N GLN A 40 5.94 2.29 -7.24
CA GLN A 40 5.06 2.61 -6.12
C GLN A 40 3.94 1.58 -5.96
N TRP A 41 3.35 1.11 -7.07
CA TRP A 41 2.34 0.05 -7.03
C TRP A 41 2.88 -1.24 -6.38
N ASN A 42 4.06 -1.70 -6.80
CA ASN A 42 4.68 -2.91 -6.25
C ASN A 42 5.13 -2.73 -4.79
N ALA A 43 5.62 -1.56 -4.43
CA ALA A 43 5.95 -1.24 -3.05
C ALA A 43 4.71 -1.30 -2.15
N ALA A 44 3.58 -0.75 -2.62
CA ALA A 44 2.32 -0.76 -1.88
C ALA A 44 1.77 -2.19 -1.71
N THR A 45 1.77 -3.02 -2.76
CA THR A 45 1.31 -4.41 -2.66
C THR A 45 2.18 -5.23 -1.71
N LYS A 46 3.49 -5.04 -1.73
CA LYS A 46 4.41 -5.69 -0.80
C LYS A 46 4.18 -5.23 0.64
N ALA A 47 3.96 -3.93 0.86
CA ALA A 47 3.67 -3.38 2.18
C ALA A 47 2.39 -3.99 2.76
N VAL A 48 1.32 -4.11 1.95
CA VAL A 48 0.05 -4.74 2.36
C VAL A 48 0.27 -6.23 2.70
N GLN A 49 1.04 -6.96 1.90
CA GLN A 49 1.34 -8.37 2.18
C GLN A 49 2.04 -8.54 3.53
N LEU A 50 3.05 -7.70 3.81
CA LEU A 50 3.77 -7.73 5.08
C LEU A 50 2.87 -7.31 6.24
N GLY A 51 2.06 -6.27 6.07
CA GLY A 51 1.09 -5.80 7.06
C GLY A 51 0.04 -6.86 7.39
N ALA A 52 -0.50 -7.57 6.39
CA ALA A 52 -1.46 -8.65 6.59
C ALA A 52 -0.85 -9.83 7.36
N ARG A 53 0.40 -10.20 7.03
CA ARG A 53 1.13 -11.22 7.79
C ARG A 53 1.39 -10.79 9.23
N LEU A 54 1.78 -9.53 9.45
CA LEU A 54 2.02 -9.03 10.79
C LEU A 54 0.73 -9.01 11.62
N ALA A 55 -0.39 -8.62 11.00
CA ALA A 55 -1.70 -8.62 11.64
C ALA A 55 -2.20 -10.04 11.96
N SER A 56 -1.88 -11.06 11.14
CA SER A 56 -2.34 -12.43 11.37
C SER A 56 -1.56 -13.17 12.48
N ILE A 57 -0.29 -12.83 12.67
CA ILE A 57 0.56 -13.44 13.72
C ILE A 57 0.50 -12.67 15.05
N SER A 58 0.05 -11.42 15.03
CA SER A 58 -0.01 -10.58 16.23
C SER A 58 -1.25 -10.89 17.07
N ASP A 59 -1.13 -10.65 18.37
CA ASP A 59 -2.25 -10.70 19.30
C ASP A 59 -3.36 -9.71 18.88
N PRO A 60 -4.65 -10.09 19.04
CA PRO A 60 -5.76 -9.30 18.55
C PRO A 60 -5.91 -7.97 19.29
N VAL A 61 -6.26 -6.90 18.56
CA VAL A 61 -6.51 -5.57 19.13
C VAL A 61 -7.76 -5.58 20.03
N ALA A 62 -8.83 -6.26 19.59
CA ALA A 62 -9.98 -6.57 20.42
C ALA A 62 -9.70 -7.86 21.20
N THR A 63 -9.41 -7.77 22.50
CA THR A 63 -9.03 -8.95 23.29
C THR A 63 -10.13 -10.02 23.37
N ALA A 64 -11.40 -9.61 23.26
CA ALA A 64 -12.56 -10.50 23.21
C ALA A 64 -12.57 -11.43 21.98
N LEU A 65 -11.80 -11.10 20.92
CA LEU A 65 -11.69 -11.94 19.73
C LEU A 65 -10.98 -13.27 20.01
N ALA A 66 -10.05 -13.29 20.97
CA ALA A 66 -9.32 -14.51 21.35
C ALA A 66 -10.24 -15.58 21.97
N THR A 67 -11.35 -15.16 22.58
CA THR A 67 -12.33 -16.03 23.23
C THR A 67 -13.65 -16.11 22.46
N ALA A 68 -13.71 -15.56 21.24
CA ALA A 68 -14.92 -15.55 20.43
C ALA A 68 -15.29 -16.96 19.94
N ALA A 69 -14.32 -17.85 19.74
CA ALA A 69 -14.56 -19.24 19.42
C ALA A 69 -14.30 -20.17 20.61
N PRO A 70 -14.86 -21.39 20.62
CA PRO A 70 -14.54 -22.40 21.61
C PRO A 70 -13.04 -22.72 21.60
N THR A 71 -12.35 -22.48 22.71
CA THR A 71 -10.90 -22.74 22.86
C THR A 71 -10.58 -24.07 23.54
N THR A 72 -11.57 -24.70 24.17
CA THR A 72 -11.39 -25.90 25.01
C THR A 72 -11.71 -27.21 24.29
N THR A 73 -12.45 -27.17 23.19
CA THR A 73 -12.94 -28.38 22.50
C THR A 73 -12.73 -28.22 21.00
N PRO A 74 -11.68 -28.85 20.43
CA PRO A 74 -11.45 -28.82 18.98
C PRO A 74 -12.68 -29.35 18.23
N GLY A 75 -13.18 -28.58 17.26
CA GLY A 75 -14.35 -28.95 16.45
C GLY A 75 -15.71 -28.58 17.05
N ALA A 76 -15.77 -27.92 18.21
CA ALA A 76 -17.03 -27.38 18.72
C ALA A 76 -17.59 -26.29 17.78
N PRO A 77 -18.92 -26.22 17.61
CA PRO A 77 -19.53 -25.23 16.72
C PRO A 77 -19.32 -23.81 17.25
N VAL A 78 -18.92 -22.91 16.37
CA VAL A 78 -18.88 -21.46 16.67
C VAL A 78 -20.32 -20.95 16.66
N VAL A 79 -20.76 -20.34 17.77
CA VAL A 79 -22.11 -19.76 17.86
C VAL A 79 -22.28 -18.64 16.83
N ALA A 80 -23.49 -18.50 16.29
CA ALA A 80 -23.77 -17.41 15.36
C ALA A 80 -23.48 -16.05 16.03
N ALA A 81 -22.84 -15.14 15.30
CA ALA A 81 -22.41 -13.82 15.77
C ALA A 81 -21.29 -13.80 16.84
N ALA A 82 -20.63 -14.93 17.15
CA ALA A 82 -19.47 -14.91 18.05
C ALA A 82 -18.34 -14.01 17.52
N TYR A 83 -18.13 -14.06 16.20
CA TYR A 83 -17.24 -13.15 15.46
C TYR A 83 -17.97 -11.91 14.92
N GLY A 84 -19.04 -11.44 15.58
CA GLY A 84 -19.76 -10.22 15.18
C GLY A 84 -18.79 -9.05 14.95
N PRO A 85 -19.19 -7.97 14.26
CA PRO A 85 -18.24 -7.04 13.66
C PRO A 85 -17.34 -6.36 14.72
N PHE A 86 -16.12 -6.89 14.87
CA PHE A 86 -15.07 -6.28 15.68
C PHE A 86 -14.44 -5.15 14.85
N VAL A 87 -14.96 -3.94 15.05
CA VAL A 87 -14.40 -2.72 14.46
C VAL A 87 -13.69 -1.97 15.59
N CYS A 88 -12.38 -1.82 15.47
CA CYS A 88 -11.60 -1.03 16.43
C CYS A 88 -11.23 0.32 15.81
N THR A 89 -11.44 1.39 16.56
CA THR A 89 -11.05 2.75 16.20
C THR A 89 -10.04 3.26 17.22
N TYR A 90 -9.08 4.07 16.77
CA TYR A 90 -8.11 4.74 17.63
C TYR A 90 -8.18 6.23 17.31
N THR A 91 -8.61 7.06 18.26
CA THR A 91 -8.83 8.49 18.06
C THR A 91 -8.36 9.27 19.27
N ALA A 92 -7.52 10.27 19.05
CA ALA A 92 -7.01 11.18 20.08
C ALA A 92 -6.42 10.48 21.33
N GLY A 93 -5.71 9.37 21.15
CA GLY A 93 -5.07 8.62 22.25
C GLY A 93 -5.96 7.56 22.90
N THR A 94 -7.26 7.53 22.59
CA THR A 94 -8.21 6.54 23.12
C THR A 94 -8.61 5.57 22.02
N GLY A 95 -8.48 4.27 22.28
CA GLY A 95 -8.99 3.23 21.40
C GLY A 95 -10.26 2.61 21.93
N ALA A 96 -11.18 2.28 21.02
CA ALA A 96 -12.41 1.57 21.33
C ALA A 96 -12.63 0.47 20.31
N CYS A 97 -13.26 -0.62 20.72
CA CYS A 97 -13.69 -1.68 19.80
C CYS A 97 -15.19 -1.94 19.98
N SER A 98 -15.86 -2.23 18.86
CA SER A 98 -17.25 -2.70 18.85
C SER A 98 -17.38 -4.10 19.45
N ASN A 99 -18.62 -4.53 19.67
CA ASN A 99 -18.96 -5.90 20.10
C ASN A 99 -18.39 -6.29 21.48
N GLY A 100 -18.34 -5.33 22.42
CA GLY A 100 -17.81 -5.54 23.77
C GLY A 100 -16.29 -5.81 23.82
N GLY A 101 -15.58 -5.61 22.70
CA GLY A 101 -14.14 -5.78 22.63
C GLY A 101 -13.42 -4.74 23.48
N THR A 102 -12.54 -5.20 24.38
CA THR A 102 -11.59 -4.31 25.04
C THR A 102 -10.45 -4.01 24.07
N PHE A 103 -10.23 -2.72 23.79
CA PHE A 103 -9.12 -2.27 22.95
C PHE A 103 -7.80 -2.40 23.71
N ASN A 104 -6.83 -3.10 23.12
CA ASN A 104 -5.47 -3.17 23.64
C ASN A 104 -4.52 -2.28 22.83
N ALA A 105 -4.04 -1.21 23.47
CA ALA A 105 -3.15 -0.23 22.84
C ALA A 105 -1.78 -0.80 22.46
N ALA A 106 -1.23 -1.72 23.25
CA ALA A 106 0.05 -2.37 22.95
C ALA A 106 -0.04 -3.31 21.73
N ASN A 107 -1.16 -4.05 21.62
CA ASN A 107 -1.41 -4.90 20.45
C ASN A 107 -1.58 -4.06 19.18
N PHE A 108 -2.33 -2.96 19.28
CA PHE A 108 -2.50 -2.02 18.16
C PHE A 108 -1.17 -1.36 17.77
N SER A 109 -0.38 -0.88 18.73
CA SER A 109 0.92 -0.25 18.44
C SER A 109 1.91 -1.22 17.81
N ARG A 110 1.90 -2.50 18.19
CA ARG A 110 2.76 -3.51 17.57
C ARG A 110 2.41 -3.75 16.09
N ILE A 111 1.13 -3.75 15.74
CA ILE A 111 0.69 -3.90 14.34
C ILE A 111 0.99 -2.63 13.53
N PHE A 112 0.76 -1.44 14.12
CA PHE A 112 0.90 -0.17 13.41
C PHE A 112 2.35 0.35 13.32
N ARG A 113 3.13 0.24 14.41
CA ARG A 113 4.49 0.76 14.53
C ARG A 113 5.58 -0.32 14.45
N GLY A 114 5.24 -1.59 14.59
CA GLY A 114 6.20 -2.69 14.70
C GLY A 114 6.73 -2.88 16.12
N ASP A 115 7.82 -3.63 16.26
CA ASP A 115 8.42 -4.08 17.54
C ASP A 115 9.10 -2.95 18.36
N THR A 116 9.06 -1.71 17.91
CA THR A 116 9.75 -0.58 18.55
C THR A 116 8.93 0.16 19.62
N ALA A 117 7.87 -0.44 20.17
CA ALA A 117 6.92 0.27 21.04
C ALA A 117 6.62 -0.43 22.38
N VAL A 118 7.53 -0.27 23.35
CA VAL A 118 7.19 -0.28 24.80
C VAL A 118 7.66 1.01 25.47
N THR A 119 7.65 2.13 24.76
CA THR A 119 7.88 3.45 25.37
C THR A 119 7.01 4.48 24.66
N ASN A 120 6.25 5.23 25.46
CA ASN A 120 5.38 6.33 25.05
C ASN A 120 6.11 7.33 24.14
#